data_AF-A0A7X8K3L1-F1
#
_entry.id   AF-A0A7X8K3L1-F1
#
_cell.length_a   1.000
_cell.length_b   1.000
_cell.length_c   1.000
_cell.angle_alpha   90.00
_cell.angle_beta   90.00
_cell.angle_gamma   90.00
#
_symmetry.space_group_name_H-M   'P 1'
#
loop_
_entity.id
_entity.type
_entity.pdbx_description
1 polymer ?
#
loop_
_entity_poly.entity_id
_entity_poly.type
_entity_poly.pdbx_seq_one_letter_code
_entity_poly.pdbx_strand_id
1 'polypeptide(L)'
;MFNLIQVYWIVALLFALIVAVFAIQNAAVVNIRFLSWQFQNISLVLVILGSTAVGALLFFILGTIKQVTMTLKLRDAEGKIRKLEAQLKELQEQQQKVECPEHEQGMLETDSNQTTAE
;
A
#
# COMPACT_ATOMS: atom_id res chain seq x y z
N MET A 1 6.42 12.40 -29.35
CA MET A 1 7.19 12.45 -28.09
C MET A 1 7.22 11.03 -27.54
N PHE A 2 8.40 10.42 -27.35
CA PHE A 2 8.48 9.03 -26.91
C PHE A 2 8.01 8.88 -25.45
N ASN A 3 7.19 7.86 -25.18
CA ASN A 3 6.70 7.58 -23.83
C ASN A 3 7.81 6.95 -22.97
N LEU A 4 7.90 7.35 -21.71
CA LEU A 4 8.91 6.83 -20.77
C LEU A 4 8.87 5.30 -20.65
N ILE A 5 7.68 4.71 -20.72
CA ILE A 5 7.48 3.26 -20.73
C ILE A 5 8.09 2.60 -21.97
N GLN A 6 8.00 3.24 -23.14
CA GLN A 6 8.54 2.72 -24.40
C GLN A 6 10.07 2.80 -24.38
N VAL A 7 10.63 3.91 -23.87
CA VAL A 7 12.08 4.06 -23.67
C VAL A 7 12.61 3.00 -22.72
N TYR A 8 11.89 2.71 -21.62
CA TYR A 8 12.23 1.65 -20.68
C TYR A 8 12.36 0.29 -21.37
N TRP A 9 11.35 -0.11 -22.17
CA TRP A 9 11.40 -1.39 -22.89
C TRP A 9 12.52 -1.47 -23.92
N ILE A 10 12.80 -0.37 -24.63
CA ILE A 10 13.90 -0.29 -25.60
C ILE A 10 15.25 -0.46 -24.90
N VAL A 11 15.46 0.23 -23.77
CA VAL A 11 16.70 0.13 -22.98
C VAL A 11 16.84 -1.27 -22.39
N ALA A 12 15.75 -1.85 -21.87
CA ALA A 12 15.74 -3.22 -21.35
C ALA A 12 16.10 -4.25 -22.43
N LEU A 13 15.58 -4.09 -23.66
CA LEU A 13 15.93 -4.94 -24.80
C LEU A 13 17.42 -4.82 -25.14
N LEU A 14 17.95 -3.60 -25.21
CA LEU A 14 19.37 -3.37 -25.50
C LEU A 14 20.26 -3.99 -24.42
N PHE A 15 19.89 -3.85 -23.15
CA PHE A 15 20.58 -4.48 -22.04
C PHE A 15 20.54 -6.01 -22.13
N ALA A 16 19.39 -6.59 -22.46
CA ALA A 16 19.25 -8.04 -22.66
C ALA A 16 20.16 -8.54 -23.80
N LEU A 17 20.31 -7.78 -24.89
CA LEU A 17 21.24 -8.10 -25.97
C LEU A 17 22.70 -8.12 -25.48
N ILE A 18 23.09 -7.12 -24.68
CA ILE A 18 24.44 -7.06 -24.09
C ILE A 18 24.68 -8.27 -23.18
N VAL A 19 23.71 -8.64 -22.35
CA VAL A 19 23.79 -9.84 -21.49
C VAL A 19 23.90 -11.12 -22.34
N ALA A 20 23.16 -11.23 -23.45
CA ALA A 20 23.25 -12.38 -24.35
C ALA A 20 24.64 -12.49 -25.00
N VAL A 21 25.20 -11.37 -25.45
CA VAL A 21 26.56 -11.32 -26.01
C VAL A 21 27.60 -11.66 -24.95
N PHE A 22 27.44 -11.16 -23.72
CA PHE A 22 28.26 -11.56 -22.58
C PHE A 22 28.17 -13.06 -22.30
N ALA A 23 26.96 -13.63 -22.36
CA ALA A 23 26.72 -15.05 -22.15
C ALA A 23 27.45 -15.93 -23.17
N ILE A 24 27.38 -15.57 -24.46
CA ILE A 24 28.03 -16.29 -25.54
C ILE A 24 29.56 -16.24 -25.39
N GLN A 25 30.12 -15.06 -25.13
CA GLN A 25 31.57 -14.88 -25.00
C GLN A 25 32.15 -15.52 -23.73
N ASN A 26 31.36 -15.58 -22.66
CA ASN A 26 31.76 -16.15 -21.37
C ASN A 26 31.17 -17.54 -21.13
N ALA A 27 30.87 -18.29 -22.20
CA ALA A 27 30.42 -19.69 -22.13
C ALA A 27 31.54 -20.66 -21.68
N ALA A 28 32.45 -20.18 -20.84
CA ALA A 28 33.49 -20.97 -20.21
C ALA A 28 32.85 -22.02 -19.31
N VAL A 29 33.33 -23.24 -19.45
CA VAL A 29 32.89 -24.38 -18.69
C VAL A 29 33.67 -24.42 -17.39
N VAL A 30 32.96 -24.53 -16.25
CA VAL A 30 33.56 -24.54 -14.92
C VAL A 30 33.12 -25.76 -14.14
N ASN A 31 34.02 -26.27 -13.31
CA ASN A 31 33.74 -27.35 -12.37
C ASN A 31 33.38 -26.75 -11.02
N ILE A 32 32.15 -26.99 -10.57
CA ILE A 32 31.66 -26.47 -9.29
C ILE A 32 31.69 -27.59 -8.26
N ARG A 33 32.38 -27.35 -7.15
CA ARG A 33 32.37 -28.22 -5.98
C ARG A 33 31.57 -27.51 -4.89
N PHE A 34 30.39 -28.02 -4.60
CA PHE A 34 29.49 -27.49 -3.58
C PHE A 34 29.37 -28.46 -2.42
N LEU A 35 30.13 -28.22 -1.35
CA LEU A 35 30.20 -29.07 -0.16
C LEU A 35 30.60 -30.53 -0.47
N SER A 36 29.64 -31.40 -0.78
CA SER A 36 29.87 -32.79 -1.22
C SER A 36 29.44 -33.06 -2.67
N TRP A 37 28.71 -32.13 -3.30
CA TRP A 37 28.30 -32.24 -4.69
C TRP A 37 29.36 -31.69 -5.63
N GLN A 38 29.52 -32.36 -6.76
CA GLN A 38 30.38 -31.89 -7.83
C GLN A 38 29.58 -31.85 -9.12
N PHE A 39 29.51 -30.67 -9.70
CA PHE A 39 28.91 -30.45 -11.00
C PHE A 39 30.02 -30.16 -11.99
N GLN A 40 30.17 -31.05 -12.95
CA GLN A 40 31.16 -30.95 -14.01
C GLN A 40 30.50 -30.46 -15.28
N ASN A 41 31.28 -29.78 -16.12
CA ASN A 41 30.86 -29.35 -17.44
C ASN A 41 29.68 -28.36 -17.50
N ILE A 42 29.47 -27.56 -16.44
CA ILE A 42 28.43 -26.52 -16.43
C ILE A 42 29.02 -25.20 -16.92
N SER A 43 28.27 -24.48 -17.76
CA SER A 43 28.63 -23.12 -18.19
C SER A 43 28.55 -22.13 -17.02
N LEU A 44 29.60 -21.32 -16.84
CA LEU A 44 29.68 -20.28 -15.80
C LEU A 44 28.46 -19.36 -15.80
N VAL A 45 27.98 -19.00 -17.00
CA VAL A 45 26.84 -18.10 -17.16
C VAL A 45 25.56 -18.74 -16.61
N LEU A 46 25.38 -20.05 -16.81
CA LEU A 46 24.22 -20.77 -16.29
C LEU A 46 24.16 -20.71 -14.75
N VAL A 47 25.33 -20.71 -14.12
CA VAL A 47 25.49 -20.64 -12.67
C VAL A 47 25.16 -19.25 -12.16
N ILE A 48 25.69 -18.21 -12.83
CA ILE A 48 25.40 -16.81 -12.47
C ILE A 48 23.91 -16.51 -12.67
N LEU A 49 23.33 -16.89 -13.81
CA LEU A 49 21.91 -16.67 -14.08
C LEU A 49 21.01 -17.47 -13.14
N GLY A 50 21.33 -18.74 -12.89
CA GLY A 50 20.57 -19.58 -11.98
C GLY A 50 20.59 -19.06 -10.54
N SER A 51 21.77 -18.73 -10.01
CA SER A 51 21.88 -18.14 -8.66
C SER A 51 21.20 -16.78 -8.54
N THR A 52 21.34 -15.93 -9.56
CA THR A 52 20.67 -14.62 -9.61
C THR A 52 19.15 -14.78 -9.69
N ALA A 53 18.64 -15.72 -10.48
CA ALA A 53 17.21 -15.99 -10.59
C ALA A 53 16.63 -16.48 -9.26
N VAL A 54 17.31 -17.38 -8.56
CA VAL A 54 16.90 -17.82 -7.21
C VAL A 54 16.94 -16.66 -6.23
N GLY A 55 18.00 -15.84 -6.25
CA GLY A 55 18.08 -14.63 -5.42
C GLY A 55 16.93 -13.66 -5.69
N ALA A 56 16.65 -13.36 -6.96
CA ALA A 56 15.56 -12.49 -7.38
C ALA A 56 14.19 -13.03 -6.95
N LEU A 57 13.97 -14.36 -7.04
CA LEU A 57 12.76 -15.00 -6.55
C LEU A 57 12.59 -14.83 -5.04
N LEU A 58 13.66 -15.01 -4.27
CA LEU A 58 13.64 -14.78 -2.82
C LEU A 58 13.32 -13.31 -2.49
N PHE A 59 13.98 -12.36 -3.15
CA PHE A 59 13.69 -10.94 -2.98
C PHE A 59 12.25 -10.59 -3.37
N PHE A 60 11.74 -11.19 -4.43
CA PHE A 60 10.36 -11.01 -4.85
C PHE A 60 9.39 -11.48 -3.77
N ILE A 61 9.55 -12.69 -3.24
CA ILE A 61 8.70 -13.25 -2.18
C ILE A 61 8.74 -12.37 -0.93
N LEU A 62 9.94 -11.99 -0.46
CA LEU A 62 10.10 -11.11 0.70
C LEU A 62 9.49 -9.72 0.46
N GLY A 63 9.66 -9.18 -0.74
CA GLY A 63 9.09 -7.91 -1.17
C GLY A 63 7.56 -7.96 -1.17
N THR A 64 6.97 -9.03 -1.71
CA THR A 64 5.51 -9.22 -1.72
C THR A 64 4.95 -9.30 -0.30
N ILE A 65 5.57 -10.06 0.61
CA ILE A 65 5.12 -10.14 2.01
C ILE A 65 5.15 -8.75 2.68
N LYS A 66 6.23 -8.00 2.48
CA LYS A 66 6.35 -6.63 3.00
C LYS A 66 5.28 -5.71 2.42
N GLN A 67 5.04 -5.79 1.12
CA GLN A 67 4.03 -4.98 0.43
C GLN A 67 2.63 -5.28 0.95
N VAL A 68 2.26 -6.55 1.09
CA VAL A 68 0.96 -6.97 1.64
C VAL A 68 0.78 -6.46 3.07
N THR A 69 1.80 -6.62 3.92
CA THR A 69 1.75 -6.13 5.31
C THR A 69 1.54 -4.62 5.34
N MET A 70 2.21 -3.88 4.45
CA MET A 70 2.07 -2.44 4.36
C MET A 70 0.67 -2.01 3.90
N THR A 71 0.09 -2.72 2.93
CA THR A 71 -1.29 -2.50 2.48
C THR A 71 -2.29 -2.79 3.61
N LEU A 72 -2.09 -3.83 4.41
CA LEU A 72 -2.96 -4.14 5.55
C LEU A 72 -2.88 -3.06 6.64
N LYS A 73 -1.66 -2.60 6.97
CA LYS A 73 -1.46 -1.49 7.91
C LYS A 73 -2.12 -0.20 7.43
N LEU A 74 -2.07 0.07 6.12
CA LEU A 74 -2.73 1.24 5.54
C LEU A 74 -4.25 1.16 5.73
N ARG A 75 -4.85 0.00 5.47
CA ARG A 75 -6.29 -0.22 5.68
C ARG A 75 -6.69 -0.08 7.15
N ASP A 76 -5.88 -0.59 8.08
CA ASP A 76 -6.14 -0.45 9.52
C ASP A 76 -6.04 1.02 9.97
N ALA A 77 -5.03 1.75 9.49
CA ALA A 77 -4.88 3.18 9.75
C ALA A 77 -6.08 4.00 9.22
N GLU A 78 -6.52 3.75 7.98
CA GLU A 78 -7.72 4.38 7.42
C GLU A 78 -8.99 4.05 8.20
N GLY A 79 -9.11 2.81 8.71
CA GLY A 79 -10.21 2.41 9.57
C GLY A 79 -10.23 3.16 10.90
N LYS A 80 -9.05 3.37 11.51
CA LYS A 80 -8.89 4.18 12.73
C LYS A 80 -9.27 5.64 12.49
N ILE A 81 -8.81 6.24 11.39
CA ILE A 81 -9.15 7.62 11.00
C ILE A 81 -10.68 7.78 10.95
N ARG A 82 -11.39 6.90 10.23
CA ARG A 82 -12.86 6.95 10.14
C ARG A 82 -13.56 6.84 11.50
N LYS A 83 -13.06 5.99 12.40
CA LYS A 83 -13.64 5.85 13.75
C LYS A 83 -13.41 7.10 14.59
N LEU A 84 -12.22 7.68 14.54
CA LEU A 84 -11.89 8.91 15.25
C LEU A 84 -12.73 10.09 14.72
N GLU A 85 -12.91 10.19 13.40
CA GLU A 85 -13.78 11.20 12.77
C GLU A 85 -15.24 11.07 13.22
N ALA A 86 -15.77 9.84 13.29
CA ALA A 86 -17.12 9.59 13.78
C ALA A 86 -17.29 9.97 15.27
N GLN A 87 -16.31 9.63 16.11
CA GLN A 87 -16.31 10.01 17.53
C GLN A 87 -16.23 11.52 17.71
N LEU A 88 -15.39 12.21 16.94
CA LEU A 88 -15.32 13.67 16.99
C LEU A 88 -16.66 14.30 16.65
N LYS A 89 -17.33 13.81 15.60
CA LYS A 89 -18.66 14.29 15.21
C LYS A 89 -19.69 14.06 16.32
N GLU A 90 -19.71 12.88 16.92
CA GLU A 90 -20.62 12.54 18.01
C GLU A 90 -20.37 13.41 19.25
N LEU A 91 -19.11 13.62 19.63
CA LEU A 91 -18.76 14.49 20.77
C LEU A 91 -19.14 15.96 20.50
N GLN A 92 -18.97 16.46 19.28
CA GLN A 92 -19.41 17.81 18.90
C GLN A 92 -20.93 17.95 18.98
N GLU A 93 -21.69 16.96 18.50
CA GLU A 93 -23.15 16.94 18.61
C GLU A 93 -23.61 16.88 20.08
N GLN A 94 -22.89 16.14 20.95
CA GLN A 94 -23.17 16.11 22.38
C GLN A 94 -22.84 17.44 23.08
N GLN A 95 -21.71 18.08 22.76
CA GLN A 95 -21.35 19.40 23.31
C GLN A 95 -22.38 20.47 22.91
N GLN A 96 -22.85 20.46 21.67
CA GLN A 96 -23.87 21.38 21.19
C GLN A 96 -25.26 21.14 21.84
N LYS A 97 -25.53 19.92 22.30
CA LYS A 97 -26.78 19.58 23.01
C LYS A 97 -26.74 19.92 24.50
N VAL A 98 -25.55 20.02 25.09
CA VAL A 98 -25.35 20.40 26.51
C VAL A 98 -25.36 21.93 26.68
N GLU A 99 -25.06 22.70 25.63
CA GLU A 99 -25.08 24.17 25.66
C GLU A 99 -26.49 24.80 25.45
N CYS A 100 -27.53 23.99 25.24
CA CYS A 100 -28.93 24.44 25.24
C CYS A 100 -29.77 23.68 26.29
N PRO A 101 -29.91 24.24 27.50
CA PRO A 101 -31.27 24.41 28.02
C PRO A 101 -31.51 25.79 28.67
N GLU A 102 -32.78 26.24 28.56
CA GLU A 102 -33.44 27.34 29.27
C GLU A 102 -33.34 28.78 28.70
N HIS A 103 -34.10 29.06 27.63
CA HIS A 103 -34.83 30.33 27.59
C HIS A 103 -36.15 30.24 26.80
N GLU A 104 -37.01 29.25 27.06
CA GLU A 104 -38.34 29.25 26.42
C GLU A 104 -39.43 28.51 27.22
N GLN A 105 -39.56 28.81 28.51
CA GLN A 105 -40.78 28.50 29.26
C GLN A 105 -41.27 29.75 29.98
N GLY A 106 -42.21 30.45 29.36
CA GLY A 106 -42.81 31.64 29.95
C GLY A 106 -43.75 32.40 29.04
N MET A 107 -44.60 31.73 28.24
CA MET A 107 -45.80 32.36 27.68
C MET A 107 -46.84 31.28 27.37
N LEU A 108 -48.11 31.57 27.72
CA LEU A 108 -49.27 30.68 27.82
C LEU A 108 -49.29 30.05 29.22
N GLU A 109 -50.06 30.55 30.18
CA GLU A 109 -51.53 30.64 30.14
C GLU A 109 -52.04 31.82 30.98
N THR A 110 -52.81 32.74 30.40
CA THR A 110 -54.11 33.18 30.95
C THR A 110 -54.84 34.04 29.92
N ASP A 111 -55.68 33.41 29.11
CA ASP A 111 -56.87 34.08 28.59
C ASP A 111 -58.08 33.38 29.21
N SER A 112 -58.67 34.03 30.21
CA SER A 112 -60.05 33.84 30.62
C SER A 112 -60.42 34.89 31.67
N ASN A 113 -61.03 36.02 31.28
CA ASN A 113 -62.40 36.35 31.69
C ASN A 113 -62.88 37.74 31.22
N GLN A 114 -64.16 37.76 30.85
CA GLN A 114 -65.15 38.85 30.97
C GLN A 114 -65.03 40.03 29.98
N THR A 115 -65.91 40.18 28.98
CA THR A 115 -67.37 40.46 29.05
C THR A 115 -67.71 41.67 29.93
N THR A 116 -67.97 42.82 29.29
CA THR A 116 -69.14 43.72 29.44
C THR A 116 -68.92 44.93 28.52
N ALA A 117 -69.82 45.22 27.57
CA ALA A 117 -70.81 46.31 27.67
C ALA A 117 -70.14 47.66 28.03
N GLU A 118 -70.16 48.71 27.21
CA GLU A 118 -71.24 49.34 26.44
C GLU A 118 -70.70 50.11 25.23
#